data_AF-A0A2V1EB76-F1
#
_entry.id   AF-A0A2V1EB76-F1
#
_cell.length_a   1.000
_cell.length_b   1.000
_cell.length_c   1.000
_cell.angle_alpha   90.00
_cell.angle_beta   90.00
_cell.angle_gamma   90.00
#
_symmetry.space_group_name_H-M   'P 1'
#
loop_
_entity.id
_entity.type
_entity.pdbx_description
1 polymer ?
#
loop_
_entity_poly.entity_id
_entity_poly.type
_entity_poly.pdbx_seq_one_letter_code
_entity_poly.pdbx_strand_id
1 'polypeptide(L)' 'DDEPDEWDKRIYSTGCANENAKLTDCYYEKKDWRACKKEMEIFRACWKRQGNDKRTDSKDA' A
#
# COMPACT_ATOMS: atom_id res chain seq x y z
N ASP A 1 16.56 12.85 -12.85
CA ASP A 1 15.58 13.39 -11.88
C ASP A 1 15.00 12.17 -11.16
N ASP A 2 15.89 11.43 -10.51
CA ASP A 2 15.72 10.01 -10.17
C ASP A 2 15.46 9.80 -8.66
N GLU A 3 15.06 10.86 -7.96
CA GLU A 3 14.66 10.72 -6.57
C GLU A 3 13.21 10.22 -6.47
N PRO A 4 12.96 9.17 -5.67
CA PRO A 4 11.60 8.77 -5.35
C PRO A 4 10.88 9.93 -4.65
N ASP A 5 9.62 10.17 -5.02
CA ASP A 5 8.84 11.23 -4.39
C ASP A 5 8.54 10.90 -2.91
N GLU A 6 7.95 11.84 -2.18
CA GLU A 6 7.61 11.64 -0.76
C GLU A 6 6.64 10.46 -0.53
N TRP A 7 5.77 10.17 -1.50
CA TRP A 7 4.86 9.03 -1.42
C TRP A 7 5.60 7.71 -1.65
N ASP A 8 6.48 7.65 -2.65
CA ASP A 8 7.34 6.52 -2.95
C ASP A 8 8.24 6.18 -1.76
N LYS A 9 8.91 7.19 -1.18
CA LYS A 9 9.72 7.03 0.04
C LYS A 9 8.90 6.42 1.17
N ARG A 10 7.67 6.89 1.38
CA ARG A 10 6.77 6.36 2.41
C ARG A 10 6.40 4.90 2.13
N ILE A 11 6.02 4.54 0.91
CA ILE A 11 5.64 3.15 0.62
C ILE A 11 6.84 2.20 0.68
N TYR A 12 8.03 2.60 0.21
CA TYR A 12 9.24 1.80 0.34
C TYR A 12 9.59 1.52 1.80
N SER A 13 9.41 2.51 2.69
CA SER A 13 9.65 2.34 4.13
C SER A 13 8.70 1.34 4.81
N THR A 14 7.62 0.89 4.14
CA THR A 14 6.68 -0.11 4.68
C THR A 14 7.14 -1.54 4.45
N GLY A 15 8.06 -1.78 3.50
CA GLY A 15 8.41 -3.12 3.04
C GLY A 15 7.33 -3.82 2.20
N CYS A 16 6.27 -3.11 1.77
CA CYS A 16 5.12 -3.64 1.02
C CYS A 16 4.91 -2.94 -0.35
N ALA A 17 5.97 -2.36 -0.91
CA ALA A 17 5.88 -1.58 -2.15
C ALA A 17 5.41 -2.41 -3.35
N ASN A 18 5.85 -3.67 -3.46
CA ASN A 18 5.45 -4.56 -4.55
C ASN A 18 3.95 -4.88 -4.51
N GLU A 19 3.41 -5.16 -3.33
CA GLU A 19 1.99 -5.43 -3.12
C GLU A 19 1.15 -4.17 -3.36
N ASN A 20 1.65 -2.99 -2.95
CA ASN A 20 1.00 -1.72 -3.23
C ASN A 20 0.97 -1.39 -4.73
N ALA A 21 2.05 -1.64 -5.46
CA ALA A 21 2.12 -1.45 -6.90
C ALA A 21 1.04 -2.31 -7.59
N LYS A 22 0.98 -3.62 -7.27
CA LYS A 22 -0.04 -4.53 -7.82
C LYS A 22 -1.47 -4.10 -7.52
N LEU A 23 -1.72 -3.62 -6.31
CA LEU A 23 -3.03 -3.06 -5.95
C LEU A 23 -3.34 -1.83 -6.79
N THR A 24 -2.40 -0.89 -6.88
CA THR A 24 -2.54 0.36 -7.66
C THR A 24 -2.76 0.08 -9.14
N ASP A 25 -2.03 -0.87 -9.72
CA ASP A 25 -2.19 -1.32 -11.10
C ASP A 25 -3.61 -1.88 -11.33
N CYS A 26 -4.10 -2.74 -10.42
CA CYS A 26 -5.45 -3.29 -10.54
C CYS A 26 -6.53 -2.21 -10.61
N TYR A 27 -6.43 -1.17 -9.79
CA TYR A 27 -7.37 -0.05 -9.90
C TYR A 27 -7.11 0.83 -11.09
N TYR A 28 -5.86 1.03 -11.48
CA TYR A 28 -5.59 1.77 -12.69
C TYR A 28 -6.29 1.12 -13.90
N GLU A 29 -6.31 -0.21 -13.98
CA GLU A 29 -7.02 -0.97 -15.00
C GLU A 29 -8.54 -0.95 -14.83
N LYS A 30 -9.05 -1.21 -13.63
CA LYS A 30 -10.50 -1.43 -13.40
C LYS A 30 -11.27 -0.17 -13.01
N LYS A 31 -10.58 0.83 -12.48
CA LYS A 31 -11.12 2.04 -11.84
C LYS A 31 -12.12 1.75 -10.71
N ASP A 32 -12.06 0.55 -10.11
CA ASP A 32 -12.90 0.14 -8.98
C ASP A 32 -12.11 -0.72 -7.99
N TRP A 33 -11.93 -0.20 -6.77
CA TRP A 33 -11.23 -0.89 -5.69
C TRP A 33 -11.94 -2.17 -5.23
N ARG A 34 -13.26 -2.27 -5.37
CA ARG A 34 -14.01 -3.46 -4.98
C ARG A 34 -13.65 -4.66 -5.85
N ALA A 35 -13.31 -4.41 -7.12
CA ALA A 35 -12.85 -5.42 -8.06
C ALA A 35 -11.38 -5.85 -7.83
N CYS A 36 -10.67 -5.22 -6.89
CA CYS A 36 -9.28 -5.49 -6.52
C CYS A 36 -9.15 -6.11 -5.12
N LYS A 37 -10.20 -6.81 -4.66
CA LYS A 37 -10.26 -7.42 -3.33
C LYS A 37 -9.07 -8.34 -3.05
N LYS A 38 -8.64 -9.12 -4.05
CA LYS A 38 -7.51 -10.05 -3.93
C LYS A 38 -6.20 -9.31 -3.66
N GLU A 39 -5.90 -8.29 -4.45
CA GLU A 39 -4.70 -7.46 -4.31
C GLU A 39 -4.71 -6.72 -2.96
N MET A 40 -5.89 -6.29 -2.52
CA MET A 40 -6.06 -5.63 -1.23
C MET A 40 -5.81 -6.58 -0.05
N GLU A 41 -6.25 -7.84 -0.13
CA GLU A 41 -5.97 -8.86 0.89
C GLU A 41 -4.47 -9.20 0.94
N ILE A 42 -3.80 -9.29 -0.22
CA ILE A 42 -2.35 -9.48 -0.30
C ILE A 42 -1.60 -8.31 0.35
N PHE A 43 -1.97 -7.07 0.01
CA PHE A 43 -1.37 -5.89 0.60
C PHE A 43 -1.57 -5.85 2.13
N ARG A 44 -2.77 -6.12 2.62
CA ARG A 44 -3.06 -6.21 4.07
C ARG A 44 -2.25 -7.29 4.77
N ALA A 45 -2.06 -8.45 4.14
CA ALA A 45 -1.24 -9.52 4.69
C ALA A 45 0.24 -9.10 4.81
N CYS A 46 0.78 -8.40 3.80
CA CYS A 46 2.11 -7.80 3.89
C CYS A 46 2.17 -6.76 5.02
N TRP A 47 1.19 -5.85 5.07
CA TRP A 47 1.13 -4.78 6.06
C TRP A 47 1.23 -5.29 7.49
N LYS A 48 0.42 -6.32 7.80
CA LYS A 48 0.44 -6.99 9.11
C LYS A 48 1.77 -7.68 9.39
N ARG A 49 2.36 -8.37 8.41
CA ARG A 49 3.66 -9.05 8.57
C ARG A 49 4.80 -8.08 8.88
N GLN A 50 4.77 -6.90 8.27
CA GLN A 50 5.77 -5.84 8.48
C GLN A 50 5.49 -5.00 9.74
N GLY A 51 4.43 -5.30 10.50
CA GLY A 51 4.10 -4.58 11.74
C GLY A 51 3.73 -3.11 11.51
N ASN A 52 3.11 -2.81 10.36
CA ASN A 52 2.81 -1.44 9.95
C ASN A 52 1.53 -0.87 10.59
N ASP A 53 0.81 -1.63 11.42
CA ASP A 53 -0.45 -1.21 12.04
C ASP A 53 -0.31 0.12 12.81
N LYS A 54 0.80 0.31 13.51
CA LYS A 54 1.14 1.55 14.22
C LYS A 54 1.25 2.81 13.34
N ARG A 55 1.39 2.64 12.02
CA ARG A 55 1.49 3.75 11.06
C ARG A 55 0.13 4.35 10.72
N THR A 56 -0.94 3.62 11.03
CA THR A 56 -2.34 4.01 10.78
C THR A 56 -3.12 4.26 12.07
N ASP A 57 -2.46 4.18 13.23
CA ASP A 57 -3.09 4.52 14.50
C ASP A 57 -3.57 5.98 14.44
N SER A 58 -4.85 6.17 14.72
CA SER A 58 -5.43 7.50 14.86
C SER A 58 -4.82 8.11 16.12
N LYS A 59 -4.11 9.24 16.00
CA LYS A 59 -3.77 10.03 17.18
C LYS A 59 -5.06 10.70 17.66
N ASP A 60 -5.37 10.57 18.94
CA ASP A 60 -6.46 11.33 19.56
C ASP A 60 -6.28 12.82 19.21
N ALA A 61 -7.35 13.44 18.70
CA ALA A 61 -7.37 14.79 18.14
C ALA A 61 -7.28 15.88 19.21
#